data_AF-A0A931QSS2-F1
#
_entry.id   AF-A0A931QSS2-F1
#
_cell.length_a   1.000
_cell.length_b   1.000
_cell.length_c   1.000
_cell.angle_alpha   90.00
_cell.angle_beta   90.00
_cell.angle_gamma   90.00
#
_symmetry.space_group_name_H-M   'P 1'
#
loop_
_entity.id
_entity.type
_entity.pdbx_description
1 polymer ?
#
loop_
_entity_poly.entity_id
_entity_poly.type
_entity_poly.pdbx_seq_one_letter_code
_entity_poly.pdbx_strand_id
1 'polypeptide(L)'
;MKKIFFRPTIIMILIAASTFAQPDSTSQDANNIKRFRFKYTLSDGVDLIADMYYPDPLKKHPAIFIRTPYNKKQHSSLGEFLAKHGYVVVIQDVRGTGQSKGSFIPFANEIRNGMEMLGWIEGQDWFNGQIGMWGGSYLSYCAAVLACQNPPSLKSVFSISGGYNLEKSILPGGAFHLMINAAWFHFSKSQQDTSLKKINVNDLMNTVPLENAFEKMNAELPSQWLIYFTVKNIEVSVKKCIELRGKILVPLKTISGYGGYCVIQDPAGPVSALFEPK
;
A
#
# COMPACT_ATOMS: atom_id res chain seq x y z
N MET A 1 45.11 -53.69 19.28
CA MET A 1 44.88 -52.27 19.57
C MET A 1 44.35 -51.57 18.32
N LYS A 2 43.05 -51.26 18.27
CA LYS A 2 42.43 -50.42 17.24
C LYS A 2 41.77 -49.25 17.96
N LYS A 3 42.26 -48.04 17.70
CA LYS A 3 41.82 -46.80 18.37
C LYS A 3 40.49 -46.35 17.77
N ILE A 4 39.48 -46.23 18.64
CA ILE A 4 38.16 -45.63 18.35
C ILE A 4 38.34 -44.11 18.40
N PHE A 5 38.09 -43.42 17.29
CA PHE A 5 38.04 -41.95 17.25
C PHE A 5 36.58 -41.51 17.49
N PHE A 6 36.32 -40.94 18.66
CA PHE A 6 35.11 -40.18 18.95
C PHE A 6 35.21 -38.82 18.26
N ARG A 7 34.29 -38.50 17.35
CA ARG A 7 34.03 -37.13 16.89
C ARG A 7 32.95 -36.53 17.80
N PRO A 8 33.17 -35.39 18.47
CA PRO A 8 32.10 -34.71 19.17
C PRO A 8 31.25 -33.96 18.13
N THR A 9 30.03 -34.42 17.90
CA THR A 9 29.02 -33.62 17.22
C THR A 9 28.52 -32.58 18.22
N ILE A 10 28.95 -31.33 18.04
CA ILE A 10 28.36 -30.19 18.72
C ILE A 10 26.97 -29.98 18.13
N ILE A 11 25.93 -30.40 18.86
CA ILE A 11 24.54 -30.03 18.57
C ILE A 11 24.36 -28.61 19.10
N MET A 12 24.41 -27.62 18.20
CA MET A 12 23.95 -26.26 18.50
C MET A 12 22.43 -26.29 18.61
N ILE A 13 21.92 -26.27 19.85
CA ILE A 13 20.52 -25.96 20.12
C ILE A 13 20.37 -24.45 19.95
N LEU A 14 19.84 -24.02 18.81
CA LEU A 14 19.35 -22.67 18.62
C LEU A 14 18.09 -22.50 19.48
N ILE A 15 18.25 -21.97 20.69
CA ILE A 15 17.15 -21.41 21.45
C ILE A 15 16.78 -20.11 20.74
N ALA A 16 15.73 -20.15 19.91
CA ALA A 16 15.10 -18.94 19.44
C ALA A 16 14.57 -18.21 20.68
N ALA A 17 15.21 -17.11 21.05
CA ALA A 17 14.69 -16.20 22.05
C ALA A 17 13.43 -15.55 21.47
N SER A 18 12.28 -16.17 21.71
CA SER A 18 10.99 -15.51 21.57
C SER A 18 10.96 -14.35 22.55
N THR A 19 11.08 -13.12 22.04
CA THR A 19 10.88 -11.91 22.82
C THR A 19 9.44 -11.88 23.30
N PHE A 20 9.20 -12.39 24.50
CA PHE A 20 7.97 -12.10 25.23
C PHE A 20 8.03 -10.64 25.66
N ALA A 21 7.18 -9.81 25.08
CA ALA A 21 6.89 -8.50 25.66
C ALA A 21 6.17 -8.76 27.00
N GLN A 22 6.86 -8.52 28.13
CA GLN A 22 6.21 -8.57 29.44
C GLN A 22 5.28 -7.35 29.59
N PRO A 23 4.03 -7.54 30.07
CA PRO A 23 3.14 -6.42 30.32
C PRO A 23 3.47 -5.72 31.64
N ASP A 24 3.74 -4.41 31.58
CA ASP A 24 3.75 -3.54 32.76
C ASP A 24 2.33 -3.44 33.38
N SER A 25 2.31 -3.30 34.70
CA SER A 25 1.16 -3.44 35.61
C SER A 25 -0.05 -2.56 35.30
N THR A 26 -1.23 -3.17 35.40
CA THR A 26 -2.58 -2.62 35.14
C THR A 26 -3.25 -1.96 36.34
N SER A 27 -4.01 -0.88 36.11
CA SER A 27 -5.23 -0.58 36.89
C SER A 27 -6.39 -1.46 36.40
N GLN A 28 -7.17 -2.02 37.32
CA GLN A 28 -8.32 -2.90 37.04
C GLN A 28 -9.58 -2.09 36.75
N ASP A 29 -10.15 -2.28 35.55
CA ASP A 29 -11.54 -1.95 35.25
C ASP A 29 -12.14 -3.12 34.46
N ALA A 30 -13.39 -3.49 34.75
CA ALA A 30 -14.06 -4.67 34.20
C ALA A 30 -14.36 -4.59 32.67
N ASN A 31 -13.90 -3.53 32.00
CA ASN A 31 -13.97 -3.29 30.57
C ASN A 31 -12.58 -3.12 29.90
N ASN A 32 -11.50 -3.54 30.56
CA ASN A 32 -10.10 -3.34 30.17
C ASN A 32 -9.70 -4.02 28.84
N ILE A 33 -10.16 -3.47 27.71
CA ILE A 33 -9.56 -3.77 26.42
C ILE A 33 -8.18 -3.14 26.37
N LYS A 34 -7.18 -3.99 26.22
CA LYS A 34 -5.82 -3.54 26.01
C LYS A 34 -5.58 -3.38 24.51
N ARG A 35 -4.83 -2.34 24.16
CA ARG A 35 -4.32 -2.12 22.81
C ARG A 35 -2.81 -2.23 22.84
N PHE A 36 -2.27 -3.07 21.98
CA PHE A 36 -0.84 -3.22 21.78
C PHE A 36 -0.49 -2.98 20.32
N ARG A 37 0.47 -2.09 20.06
CA ARG A 37 1.04 -1.92 18.72
C ARG A 37 2.26 -2.80 18.60
N PHE A 38 2.37 -3.52 17.48
CA PHE A 38 3.53 -4.34 17.20
C PHE A 38 3.98 -4.21 15.75
N LYS A 39 5.22 -4.66 15.57
CA LYS A 39 5.90 -4.75 14.29
C LYS A 39 6.06 -6.22 13.96
N TYR A 40 5.70 -6.59 12.74
CA TYR A 40 5.96 -7.92 12.18
C TYR A 40 6.86 -7.78 10.96
N THR A 41 8.06 -8.34 11.03
CA THR A 41 9.01 -8.35 9.92
C THR A 41 8.71 -9.55 9.03
N LEU A 42 8.33 -9.29 7.77
CA LEU A 42 8.07 -10.33 6.79
C LEU A 42 9.35 -11.06 6.38
N SER A 43 9.19 -12.21 5.74
CA SER A 43 10.27 -13.01 5.16
C SER A 43 11.18 -12.24 4.19
N ASP A 44 10.66 -11.20 3.52
CA ASP A 44 11.44 -10.31 2.64
C ASP A 44 12.03 -9.09 3.35
N GLY A 45 12.02 -9.08 4.69
CA GLY A 45 12.60 -8.03 5.52
C GLY A 45 11.75 -6.78 5.69
N VAL A 46 10.56 -6.70 5.06
CA VAL A 46 9.68 -5.53 5.21
C VAL A 46 8.89 -5.59 6.52
N ASP A 47 8.97 -4.50 7.27
CA ASP A 47 8.23 -4.31 8.52
C ASP A 47 6.78 -3.87 8.26
N LEU A 48 5.82 -4.69 8.68
CA LEU A 48 4.40 -4.33 8.77
C LEU A 48 4.03 -3.94 10.19
N ILE A 49 3.19 -2.91 10.33
CA ILE A 49 2.75 -2.40 11.63
C ILE A 49 1.26 -2.71 11.82
N ALA A 50 0.95 -3.31 12.96
CA ALA A 50 -0.41 -3.66 13.35
C ALA A 50 -0.73 -3.21 14.77
N ASP A 51 -2.00 -2.92 15.02
CA ASP A 51 -2.55 -2.74 16.36
C ASP A 51 -3.40 -3.97 16.70
N MET A 52 -3.14 -4.57 17.85
CA MET A 52 -3.90 -5.68 18.43
C MET A 52 -4.76 -5.14 19.57
N TYR A 53 -6.05 -5.43 19.52
CA TYR A 53 -7.01 -5.16 20.58
C TYR A 53 -7.38 -6.50 21.17
N TYR A 54 -7.21 -6.67 22.47
CA TYR A 54 -7.42 -7.96 23.10
C TYR A 54 -8.16 -7.81 24.43
N PRO A 55 -9.02 -8.79 24.76
CA PRO A 55 -9.67 -8.89 26.06
C PRO A 55 -8.66 -9.48 27.08
N ASP A 56 -9.14 -10.30 28.02
CA ASP A 56 -8.31 -10.99 29.00
C ASP A 56 -7.21 -11.87 28.34
N PRO A 57 -5.91 -11.61 28.56
CA PRO A 57 -4.83 -12.36 27.94
C PRO A 57 -4.70 -13.81 28.44
N LEU A 58 -5.39 -14.19 29.53
CA LEU A 58 -5.29 -15.53 30.11
C LEU A 58 -6.19 -16.56 29.42
N LYS A 59 -7.01 -16.16 28.44
CA LYS A 59 -7.97 -17.03 27.75
C LYS A 59 -7.64 -17.17 26.27
N LYS A 60 -8.10 -18.29 25.71
CA LYS A 60 -8.06 -18.53 24.26
C LYS A 60 -9.23 -17.80 23.59
N HIS A 61 -8.97 -17.07 22.51
CA HIS A 61 -9.93 -16.23 21.80
C HIS A 61 -9.92 -16.50 20.29
N PRO A 62 -11.08 -16.37 19.61
CA PRO A 62 -11.12 -16.23 18.17
C PRO A 62 -10.53 -14.88 17.76
N ALA A 63 -9.96 -14.82 16.56
CA ALA A 63 -9.37 -13.60 16.03
C ALA A 63 -10.25 -12.94 14.96
N ILE A 64 -10.23 -11.62 14.89
CA ILE A 64 -10.71 -10.86 13.72
C ILE A 64 -9.50 -10.16 13.09
N PHE A 65 -9.23 -10.44 11.82
CA PHE A 65 -8.11 -9.87 11.10
C PHE A 65 -8.58 -8.86 10.03
N ILE A 66 -8.06 -7.63 10.12
CA ILE A 66 -8.40 -6.50 9.25
C ILE A 66 -7.10 -5.94 8.64
N ARG A 67 -7.07 -5.79 7.31
CA ARG A 67 -5.90 -5.27 6.59
C ARG A 67 -6.31 -4.07 5.73
N THR A 68 -5.72 -2.90 5.99
CA THR A 68 -6.16 -1.63 5.39
C THR A 68 -4.99 -0.80 4.82
N PRO A 69 -5.16 -0.16 3.64
CA PRO A 69 -4.26 0.90 3.18
C PRO A 69 -4.63 2.29 3.72
N TYR A 70 -5.73 2.40 4.47
CA TYR A 70 -6.36 3.67 4.84
C TYR A 70 -6.04 4.13 6.27
N ASN A 71 -4.85 3.78 6.79
CA ASN A 71 -4.45 4.00 8.18
C ASN A 71 -5.34 3.24 9.19
N LYS A 72 -4.77 2.20 9.81
CA LYS A 72 -5.43 1.33 10.80
C LYS A 72 -6.12 2.04 11.96
N LYS A 73 -5.71 3.27 12.30
CA LYS A 73 -6.38 4.08 13.34
C LYS A 73 -7.84 4.38 13.04
N GLN A 74 -8.25 4.41 11.76
CA GLN A 74 -9.65 4.61 11.38
C GLN A 74 -10.57 3.48 11.85
N HIS A 75 -10.01 2.30 12.18
CA HIS A 75 -10.76 1.14 12.65
C HIS A 75 -10.58 0.87 14.15
N SER A 76 -10.00 1.80 14.93
CA SER A 76 -9.77 1.61 16.37
C SER A 76 -11.06 1.36 17.14
N SER A 77 -12.13 2.12 16.89
CA SER A 77 -13.42 1.93 17.59
C SER A 77 -14.05 0.57 17.28
N LEU A 78 -13.89 0.07 16.05
CA LEU A 78 -14.34 -1.27 15.68
C LEU A 78 -13.50 -2.35 16.39
N GLY A 79 -12.18 -2.16 16.45
CA GLY A 79 -11.27 -3.05 17.18
C GLY A 79 -11.62 -3.16 18.66
N GLU A 80 -11.87 -2.02 19.32
CA GLU A 80 -12.31 -1.99 20.71
C GLU A 80 -13.69 -2.63 20.90
N PHE A 81 -14.64 -2.33 20.01
CA PHE A 81 -15.98 -2.91 20.07
C PHE A 81 -15.92 -4.44 19.99
N LEU A 82 -15.25 -4.99 18.98
CA LEU A 82 -15.14 -6.44 18.80
C LEU A 82 -14.34 -7.10 19.94
N ALA A 83 -13.31 -6.42 20.46
CA ALA A 83 -12.56 -6.93 21.62
C ALA A 83 -13.42 -7.02 22.89
N LYS A 84 -14.32 -6.05 23.12
CA LYS A 84 -15.32 -6.11 24.21
C LYS A 84 -16.27 -7.32 24.07
N HIS A 85 -16.42 -7.85 22.87
CA HIS A 85 -17.24 -9.04 22.59
C HIS A 85 -16.43 -10.34 22.53
N GLY A 86 -15.19 -10.34 23.05
CA GLY A 86 -14.41 -11.56 23.26
C GLY A 86 -13.55 -12.00 22.08
N TYR A 87 -13.31 -11.13 21.10
CA TYR A 87 -12.40 -11.38 19.99
C TYR A 87 -11.04 -10.73 20.23
N VAL A 88 -9.95 -11.35 19.78
CA VAL A 88 -8.70 -10.61 19.57
C VAL A 88 -8.75 -10.00 18.18
N VAL A 89 -8.61 -8.68 18.07
CA VAL A 89 -8.69 -7.97 16.78
C VAL A 89 -7.31 -7.50 16.38
N VAL A 90 -6.86 -7.90 15.21
CA VAL A 90 -5.59 -7.45 14.62
C VAL A 90 -5.91 -6.54 13.43
N ILE A 91 -5.48 -5.28 13.50
CA ILE A 91 -5.69 -4.30 12.43
C ILE A 91 -4.32 -3.87 11.90
N GLN A 92 -4.04 -4.20 10.66
CA GLN A 92 -2.73 -4.05 10.02
C GLN A 92 -2.78 -2.96 8.93
N ASP A 93 -1.79 -2.06 8.94
CA ASP A 93 -1.49 -1.24 7.77
C ASP A 93 -0.83 -2.11 6.70
N VAL A 94 -1.36 -2.16 5.47
CA VAL A 94 -0.72 -2.93 4.38
C VAL A 94 0.63 -2.32 3.99
N ARG A 95 1.46 -3.11 3.29
CA ARG A 95 2.80 -2.70 2.84
C ARG A 95 2.80 -1.30 2.21
N GLY A 96 3.73 -0.46 2.65
CA GLY A 96 3.93 0.90 2.15
C GLY A 96 2.81 1.90 2.50
N THR A 97 1.96 1.59 3.48
CA THR A 97 0.88 2.47 3.94
C THR A 97 0.92 2.67 5.45
N GLY A 98 0.30 3.76 5.92
CA GLY A 98 0.28 4.09 7.35
C GLY A 98 1.68 4.10 7.95
N GLN A 99 1.93 3.21 8.91
CA GLN A 99 3.24 3.06 9.54
C GLN A 99 4.06 1.89 9.00
N SER A 100 3.49 1.04 8.13
CA SER A 100 4.18 -0.08 7.48
C SER A 100 5.20 0.40 6.45
N LYS A 101 6.32 -0.32 6.35
CA LYS A 101 7.41 -0.02 5.42
C LYS A 101 7.18 -0.64 4.04
N GLY A 102 8.12 -0.41 3.13
CA GLY A 102 8.08 -0.89 1.74
C GLY A 102 7.31 0.05 0.80
N SER A 103 7.05 -0.43 -0.42
CA SER A 103 6.33 0.32 -1.45
C SER A 103 4.90 -0.17 -1.58
N PHE A 104 3.95 0.76 -1.62
CA PHE A 104 2.55 0.45 -1.86
C PHE A 104 2.31 0.25 -3.36
N ILE A 105 2.06 -1.00 -3.74
CA ILE A 105 1.55 -1.37 -5.07
C ILE A 105 0.19 -2.00 -4.82
N PRO A 106 -0.91 -1.32 -5.22
CA PRO A 106 -2.26 -1.80 -4.97
C PRO A 106 -2.47 -3.26 -5.37
N PHE A 107 -3.09 -4.03 -4.48
CA PHE A 107 -3.54 -5.41 -4.70
C PHE A 107 -2.45 -6.46 -4.93
N ALA A 108 -1.18 -6.06 -5.14
CA ALA A 108 -0.11 -6.95 -5.57
C ALA A 108 0.42 -7.86 -4.45
N ASN A 109 0.49 -7.35 -3.21
CA ASN A 109 1.14 -8.05 -2.10
C ASN A 109 0.15 -8.67 -1.09
N GLU A 110 -1.16 -8.56 -1.35
CA GLU A 110 -2.16 -8.84 -0.31
C GLU A 110 -2.22 -10.30 0.09
N ILE A 111 -2.06 -11.23 -0.85
CA ILE A 111 -2.03 -12.66 -0.54
C ILE A 111 -0.81 -13.00 0.31
N ARG A 112 0.40 -12.77 -0.22
CA ARG A 112 1.66 -13.14 0.45
C ARG A 112 1.77 -12.52 1.85
N ASN A 113 1.64 -11.20 1.94
CA ASN A 113 1.82 -10.50 3.21
C ASN A 113 0.69 -10.80 4.21
N GLY A 114 -0.53 -11.00 3.71
CA GLY A 114 -1.65 -11.39 4.55
C GLY A 114 -1.49 -12.80 5.11
N MET A 115 -1.03 -13.77 4.31
CA MET A 115 -0.79 -15.15 4.76
C MET A 115 0.32 -15.25 5.81
N GLU A 116 1.42 -14.49 5.66
CA GLU A 116 2.48 -14.45 6.68
C GLU A 116 1.96 -13.89 8.01
N MET A 117 1.19 -12.80 7.96
CA MET A 117 0.57 -12.22 9.16
C MET A 117 -0.49 -13.14 9.78
N LEU A 118 -1.26 -13.85 8.95
CA LEU A 118 -2.23 -14.85 9.40
C LEU A 118 -1.53 -16.00 10.12
N GLY A 119 -0.41 -16.50 9.58
CA GLY A 119 0.42 -17.50 10.25
C GLY A 119 0.99 -17.01 11.59
N TRP A 120 1.36 -15.73 11.69
CA TRP A 120 1.74 -15.13 12.98
C TRP A 120 0.58 -15.16 13.98
N ILE A 121 -0.64 -14.82 13.56
CA ILE A 121 -1.85 -14.89 14.41
C ILE A 121 -2.10 -16.32 14.88
N GLU A 122 -2.00 -17.29 13.96
CA GLU A 122 -2.23 -18.71 14.25
C GLU A 122 -1.22 -19.28 15.26
N GLY A 123 0.01 -18.76 15.26
CA GLY A 123 1.07 -19.16 16.17
C GLY A 123 0.97 -18.58 17.58
N GLN A 124 -0.05 -17.75 17.89
CA GLN A 124 -0.14 -17.11 19.19
C GLN A 124 -0.77 -18.00 20.27
N ASP A 125 -0.24 -17.92 21.49
CA ASP A 125 -0.75 -18.66 22.65
C ASP A 125 -2.17 -18.28 23.07
N TRP A 126 -2.69 -17.13 22.65
CA TRP A 126 -4.08 -16.75 22.91
C TRP A 126 -5.04 -17.23 21.82
N PHE A 127 -4.56 -17.76 20.68
CA PHE A 127 -5.41 -18.08 19.55
C PHE A 127 -6.15 -19.42 19.75
N ASN A 128 -7.47 -19.44 19.49
CA ASN A 128 -8.33 -20.62 19.70
C ASN A 128 -8.57 -21.48 18.43
N GLY A 129 -7.92 -21.17 17.31
CA GLY A 129 -8.09 -21.91 16.06
C GLY A 129 -9.11 -21.31 15.07
N GLN A 130 -9.78 -20.21 15.41
CA GLN A 130 -10.79 -19.59 14.55
C GLN A 130 -10.50 -18.12 14.23
N ILE A 131 -10.36 -17.81 12.95
CA ILE A 131 -10.19 -16.44 12.44
C ILE A 131 -11.43 -16.05 11.62
N GLY A 132 -11.94 -14.85 11.84
CA GLY A 132 -12.80 -14.15 10.91
C GLY A 132 -12.04 -12.99 10.25
N MET A 133 -12.42 -12.61 9.04
CA MET A 133 -11.92 -11.40 8.41
C MET A 133 -13.06 -10.41 8.15
N TRP A 134 -12.74 -9.13 8.25
CA TRP A 134 -13.72 -8.05 8.05
C TRP A 134 -13.14 -6.96 7.16
N GLY A 135 -13.96 -6.41 6.27
CA GLY A 135 -13.55 -5.28 5.46
C GLY A 135 -14.67 -4.64 4.65
N GLY A 136 -14.48 -3.34 4.36
CA GLY A 136 -15.18 -2.64 3.29
C GLY A 136 -14.21 -2.24 2.18
N SER A 137 -14.68 -2.21 0.93
CA SER A 137 -13.88 -1.75 -0.23
C SER A 137 -12.57 -2.54 -0.38
N TYR A 138 -11.40 -1.90 -0.28
CA TYR A 138 -10.08 -2.56 -0.38
C TYR A 138 -9.88 -3.61 0.71
N LEU A 139 -10.38 -3.38 1.94
CA LEU A 139 -10.26 -4.35 3.03
C LEU A 139 -11.01 -5.65 2.68
N SER A 140 -12.13 -5.54 1.95
CA SER A 140 -12.86 -6.70 1.45
C SER A 140 -12.04 -7.49 0.45
N TYR A 141 -11.29 -6.82 -0.42
CA TYR A 141 -10.36 -7.50 -1.33
C TYR A 141 -9.30 -8.25 -0.54
N CYS A 142 -8.66 -7.60 0.45
CA CYS A 142 -7.69 -8.25 1.33
C CYS A 142 -8.24 -9.51 1.99
N ALA A 143 -9.49 -9.46 2.47
CA ALA A 143 -10.15 -10.61 3.09
C ALA A 143 -10.47 -11.72 2.09
N ALA A 144 -11.02 -11.36 0.92
CA ALA A 144 -11.41 -12.35 -0.08
C ALA A 144 -10.23 -13.09 -0.69
N VAL A 145 -9.13 -12.40 -1.02
CA VAL A 145 -7.97 -13.08 -1.63
C VAL A 145 -7.25 -14.02 -0.65
N LEU A 146 -7.32 -13.73 0.66
CA LEU A 146 -6.88 -14.64 1.71
C LEU A 146 -7.82 -15.84 1.86
N ALA A 147 -9.12 -15.62 1.79
CA ALA A 147 -10.10 -16.71 1.78
C ALA A 147 -9.94 -17.67 0.61
N CYS A 148 -9.56 -17.17 -0.57
CA CYS A 148 -9.23 -18.01 -1.73
C CYS A 148 -8.01 -18.92 -1.49
N GLN A 149 -7.15 -18.64 -0.50
CA GLN A 149 -6.06 -19.55 -0.12
C GLN A 149 -6.54 -20.71 0.75
N ASN A 150 -7.81 -20.73 1.13
CA ASN A 150 -8.44 -21.74 1.97
C ASN A 150 -7.68 -22.07 3.28
N PRO A 151 -7.25 -21.07 4.08
CA PRO A 151 -6.59 -21.35 5.35
C PRO A 151 -7.59 -22.06 6.30
N PRO A 152 -7.24 -23.21 6.90
CA PRO A 152 -8.18 -23.99 7.71
C PRO A 152 -8.75 -23.25 8.92
N SER A 153 -8.01 -22.26 9.44
CA SER A 153 -8.44 -21.43 10.58
C SER A 153 -9.48 -20.38 10.21
N LEU A 154 -9.59 -19.97 8.95
CA LEU A 154 -10.50 -18.91 8.51
C LEU A 154 -11.92 -19.46 8.36
N LYS A 155 -12.81 -19.01 9.26
CA LYS A 155 -14.19 -19.50 9.34
C LYS A 155 -15.20 -18.57 8.69
N SER A 156 -14.87 -17.28 8.54
CA SER A 156 -15.80 -16.31 7.96
C SER A 156 -15.10 -15.10 7.35
N VAL A 157 -15.74 -14.53 6.33
CA VAL A 157 -15.40 -13.22 5.75
C VAL A 157 -16.64 -12.36 5.76
N PHE A 158 -16.56 -11.20 6.39
CA PHE A 158 -17.58 -10.16 6.29
C PHE A 158 -17.09 -9.06 5.34
N SER A 159 -17.76 -8.94 4.20
CA SER A 159 -17.39 -8.00 3.14
C SER A 159 -18.48 -6.97 2.88
N ILE A 160 -18.09 -5.70 2.77
CA ILE A 160 -18.94 -4.60 2.35
C ILE A 160 -18.38 -4.00 1.05
N SER A 161 -19.14 -4.02 -0.05
CA SER A 161 -18.79 -3.34 -1.30
C SER A 161 -17.36 -3.63 -1.81
N GLY A 162 -16.95 -4.90 -1.78
CA GLY A 162 -15.63 -5.33 -2.23
C GLY A 162 -15.50 -5.39 -3.75
N GLY A 163 -14.38 -4.89 -4.29
CA GLY A 163 -14.04 -5.03 -5.70
C GLY A 163 -13.16 -6.26 -5.92
N TYR A 164 -13.73 -7.36 -6.43
CA TYR A 164 -13.00 -8.63 -6.60
C TYR A 164 -12.47 -8.89 -8.01
N ASN A 165 -13.12 -8.31 -9.01
CA ASN A 165 -12.64 -8.30 -10.37
C ASN A 165 -12.02 -6.92 -10.64
N LEU A 166 -10.69 -6.82 -10.45
CA LEU A 166 -9.98 -5.55 -10.57
C LEU A 166 -10.08 -4.97 -11.98
N GLU A 167 -10.05 -5.81 -13.02
CA GLU A 167 -10.23 -5.37 -14.41
C GLU A 167 -11.57 -4.66 -14.58
N LYS A 168 -12.68 -5.29 -14.18
CA LYS A 168 -14.02 -4.68 -14.32
C LYS A 168 -14.22 -3.46 -13.41
N SER A 169 -13.53 -3.41 -12.26
CA SER A 169 -13.59 -2.26 -11.35
C SER A 169 -12.80 -1.06 -11.88
N ILE A 170 -11.65 -1.29 -12.54
CA ILE A 170 -10.76 -0.23 -13.04
C ILE A 170 -11.12 0.17 -14.47
N LEU A 171 -11.47 -0.81 -15.29
CA LEU A 171 -11.75 -0.73 -16.72
C LEU A 171 -13.14 -1.30 -17.07
N PRO A 172 -14.24 -0.81 -16.50
CA PRO A 172 -15.57 -1.28 -16.87
C PRO A 172 -15.81 -1.08 -18.37
N GLY A 173 -16.07 -2.18 -19.09
CA GLY A 173 -16.25 -2.16 -20.54
C GLY A 173 -14.98 -1.79 -21.33
N GLY A 174 -13.79 -1.89 -20.72
CA GLY A 174 -12.50 -1.55 -21.33
C GLY A 174 -12.12 -0.06 -21.22
N ALA A 175 -12.99 0.79 -20.67
CA ALA A 175 -12.71 2.20 -20.47
C ALA A 175 -12.24 2.48 -19.03
N PHE A 176 -11.16 3.24 -18.88
CA PHE A 176 -10.66 3.63 -17.56
C PHE A 176 -11.68 4.49 -16.83
N HIS A 177 -12.16 3.99 -15.69
CA HIS A 177 -13.13 4.71 -14.88
C HIS A 177 -12.42 5.83 -14.09
N LEU A 178 -12.15 6.95 -14.75
CA LEU A 178 -11.28 8.01 -14.24
C LEU A 178 -11.73 8.54 -12.88
N MET A 179 -13.02 8.80 -12.68
CA MET A 179 -13.54 9.38 -11.45
C MET A 179 -13.26 8.51 -10.22
N ILE A 180 -13.65 7.24 -10.24
CA ILE A 180 -13.44 6.31 -9.12
C ILE A 180 -11.95 6.12 -8.81
N ASN A 181 -11.12 5.99 -9.84
CA ASN A 181 -9.70 5.69 -9.66
C ASN A 181 -8.93 6.94 -9.21
N ALA A 182 -9.17 8.12 -9.81
CA ALA A 182 -8.54 9.37 -9.39
C ALA A 182 -8.91 9.74 -7.94
N ALA A 183 -10.20 9.64 -7.60
CA ALA A 183 -10.68 9.87 -6.23
C ALA A 183 -10.05 8.88 -5.25
N TRP A 184 -9.92 7.61 -5.62
CA TRP A 184 -9.31 6.60 -4.78
C TRP A 184 -7.80 6.81 -4.59
N PHE A 185 -7.05 7.11 -5.66
CA PHE A 185 -5.62 7.43 -5.57
C PHE A 185 -5.37 8.64 -4.68
N HIS A 186 -6.16 9.70 -4.88
CA HIS A 186 -6.11 10.89 -4.04
C HIS A 186 -6.41 10.54 -2.57
N PHE A 187 -7.54 9.85 -2.31
CA PHE A 187 -7.93 9.47 -0.96
C PHE A 187 -6.84 8.65 -0.28
N SER A 188 -6.33 7.62 -0.94
CA SER A 188 -5.31 6.71 -0.42
C SER A 188 -4.01 7.46 -0.11
N LYS A 189 -3.55 8.33 -1.03
CA LYS A 189 -2.32 9.08 -0.81
C LYS A 189 -2.48 10.15 0.28
N SER A 190 -3.66 10.75 0.38
CA SER A 190 -3.96 11.76 1.40
C SER A 190 -3.94 11.21 2.84
N GLN A 191 -3.99 9.89 3.01
CA GLN A 191 -3.80 9.24 4.32
C GLN A 191 -2.34 9.26 4.78
N GLN A 192 -1.40 9.38 3.84
CA GLN A 192 0.05 9.44 4.10
C GLN A 192 0.58 10.87 4.03
N ASP A 193 0.03 11.67 3.10
CA ASP A 193 0.34 13.07 2.90
C ASP A 193 -0.92 13.92 3.03
N THR A 194 -1.13 14.47 4.22
CA THR A 194 -2.33 15.26 4.51
C THR A 194 -2.41 16.57 3.73
N SER A 195 -1.30 17.05 3.13
CA SER A 195 -1.32 18.26 2.30
C SER A 195 -2.23 18.09 1.08
N LEU A 196 -2.35 16.86 0.58
CA LEU A 196 -3.20 16.52 -0.56
C LEU A 196 -4.68 16.73 -0.27
N LYS A 197 -5.15 16.65 0.99
CA LYS A 197 -6.57 16.83 1.34
C LYS A 197 -7.14 18.21 0.94
N LYS A 198 -6.28 19.17 0.62
CA LYS A 198 -6.67 20.50 0.13
C LYS A 198 -7.14 20.46 -1.33
N ILE A 199 -6.80 19.43 -2.10
CA ILE A 199 -7.21 19.28 -3.49
C ILE A 199 -8.66 18.78 -3.51
N ASN A 200 -9.58 19.58 -4.02
CA ASN A 200 -10.94 19.13 -4.27
C ASN A 200 -10.98 18.32 -5.58
N VAL A 201 -11.04 16.99 -5.45
CA VAL A 201 -11.09 16.10 -6.62
C VAL A 201 -12.36 16.31 -7.43
N ASN A 202 -13.49 16.64 -6.80
CA ASN A 202 -14.72 16.91 -7.54
C ASN A 202 -14.58 18.17 -8.39
N ASP A 203 -13.98 19.22 -7.86
CA ASP A 203 -13.73 20.43 -8.66
C ASP A 203 -12.78 20.09 -9.82
N LEU A 204 -11.65 19.44 -9.53
CA LEU A 204 -10.69 19.01 -10.56
C LEU A 204 -11.34 18.21 -11.69
N MET A 205 -12.24 17.29 -11.33
CA MET A 205 -12.90 16.38 -12.28
C MET A 205 -14.05 17.05 -13.06
N ASN A 206 -14.63 18.13 -12.52
CA ASN A 206 -15.71 18.89 -13.15
C ASN A 206 -15.21 20.16 -13.85
N THR A 207 -13.92 20.50 -13.72
CA THR A 207 -13.34 21.65 -14.40
C THR A 207 -13.29 21.40 -15.90
N VAL A 208 -13.99 22.27 -16.63
CA VAL A 208 -13.95 22.38 -18.08
C VAL A 208 -13.68 23.83 -18.47
N PRO A 209 -12.84 24.09 -19.48
CA PRO A 209 -11.98 23.15 -20.20
C PRO A 209 -10.91 22.46 -19.31
N LEU A 210 -10.44 21.26 -19.67
CA LEU A 210 -9.52 20.45 -18.84
C LEU A 210 -8.20 21.17 -18.55
N GLU A 211 -7.76 22.08 -19.42
CA GLU A 211 -6.60 22.95 -19.21
C GLU A 211 -6.73 23.83 -17.95
N ASN A 212 -7.95 24.18 -17.54
CA ASN A 212 -8.20 24.92 -16.32
C ASN A 212 -8.06 24.04 -15.07
N ALA A 213 -8.19 22.70 -15.21
CA ALA A 213 -7.99 21.77 -14.10
C ALA A 213 -6.52 21.71 -13.65
N PHE A 214 -5.59 22.08 -14.55
CA PHE A 214 -4.15 22.04 -14.32
C PHE A 214 -3.50 23.41 -14.23
N GLU A 215 -4.27 24.49 -14.41
CA GLU A 215 -4.05 25.96 -14.32
C GLU A 215 -2.62 26.56 -14.38
N LYS A 216 -1.63 25.79 -14.86
CA LYS A 216 -0.20 26.13 -14.99
C LYS A 216 0.62 25.00 -15.63
N MET A 217 0.18 23.75 -15.55
CA MET A 217 0.90 22.64 -16.16
C MET A 217 0.44 22.43 -17.59
N ASN A 218 1.28 22.81 -18.55
CA ASN A 218 1.10 22.58 -19.99
C ASN A 218 -0.06 23.34 -20.66
N ALA A 219 -0.68 24.32 -19.99
CA ALA A 219 -1.75 25.15 -20.58
C ALA A 219 -1.30 25.91 -21.85
N GLU A 220 0.00 26.18 -21.98
CA GLU A 220 0.60 26.85 -23.15
C GLU A 220 0.95 25.88 -24.30
N LEU A 221 0.82 24.56 -24.09
CA LEU A 221 1.06 23.58 -25.15
C LEU A 221 -0.15 23.46 -26.07
N PRO A 222 0.04 23.32 -27.39
CA PRO A 222 -1.08 23.09 -28.29
C PRO A 222 -1.73 21.73 -28.02
N SER A 223 -3.05 21.65 -28.13
CA SER A 223 -3.82 20.41 -27.97
C SER A 223 -3.51 19.40 -29.08
N GLN A 224 -2.48 18.58 -28.87
CA GLN A 224 -2.04 17.53 -29.81
C GLN A 224 -1.38 16.37 -29.08
N TRP A 225 -1.28 15.23 -29.75
CA TRP A 225 -0.48 14.10 -29.28
C TRP A 225 1.00 14.48 -29.32
N LEU A 226 1.65 14.45 -28.15
CA LEU A 226 3.07 14.75 -28.05
C LEU A 226 3.90 13.51 -28.34
N ILE A 227 4.64 13.52 -29.45
CA ILE A 227 5.57 12.45 -29.82
C ILE A 227 6.90 12.69 -29.09
N TYR A 228 7.41 11.66 -28.41
CA TYR A 228 8.68 11.71 -27.67
C TYR A 228 9.81 11.13 -28.51
N PHE A 229 10.86 11.93 -28.73
CA PHE A 229 12.11 11.49 -29.31
C PHE A 229 13.18 11.34 -28.24
N THR A 230 13.68 10.13 -28.07
CA THR A 230 14.80 9.86 -27.18
C THR A 230 16.09 10.41 -27.78
N VAL A 231 16.81 11.23 -27.02
CA VAL A 231 18.08 11.85 -27.44
C VAL A 231 19.19 11.50 -26.45
N LYS A 232 20.42 11.43 -26.95
CA LYS A 232 21.61 11.15 -26.12
C LYS A 232 21.98 12.30 -25.20
N ASN A 233 21.72 13.53 -25.63
CA ASN A 233 21.95 14.75 -24.87
C ASN A 233 20.93 15.79 -25.31
N ILE A 234 20.08 16.20 -24.38
CA ILE A 234 18.97 17.09 -24.66
C ILE A 234 19.43 18.53 -24.86
N GLU A 235 20.50 18.97 -24.20
CA GLU A 235 21.03 20.32 -24.35
C GLU A 235 21.58 20.55 -25.77
N VAL A 236 22.31 19.57 -26.31
CA VAL A 236 22.80 19.59 -27.70
C VAL A 236 21.63 19.64 -28.68
N SER A 237 20.60 18.84 -28.42
CA SER A 237 19.42 18.75 -29.30
C SER A 237 18.59 20.04 -29.27
N VAL A 238 18.42 20.64 -28.09
CA VAL A 238 17.76 21.95 -27.89
C VAL A 238 18.52 23.05 -28.61
N LYS A 239 19.85 23.09 -28.46
CA LYS A 239 20.68 24.06 -29.18
C LYS A 239 20.53 23.91 -30.69
N LYS A 240 20.50 22.66 -31.19
CA LYS A 240 20.31 22.40 -32.62
C LYS A 240 18.94 22.84 -33.12
N CYS A 241 17.90 22.62 -32.34
CA CYS A 241 16.55 23.11 -32.65
C CYS A 241 16.53 24.64 -32.82
N ILE A 242 17.17 25.38 -31.90
CA ILE A 242 17.27 26.84 -31.97
C ILE A 242 18.08 27.29 -33.20
N GLU A 243 19.21 26.65 -33.49
CA GLU A 243 20.02 26.93 -34.71
C GLU A 243 19.21 26.76 -36.00
N LEU A 244 18.32 25.77 -36.02
CA LEU A 244 17.42 25.49 -37.14
C LEU A 244 16.15 26.35 -37.14
N ARG A 245 16.06 27.38 -36.28
CA ARG A 245 14.93 28.31 -36.13
C ARG A 245 13.68 27.70 -35.49
N GLY A 246 13.80 26.55 -34.82
CA GLY A 246 12.74 25.99 -34.00
C GLY A 246 12.56 26.77 -32.69
N LYS A 247 11.42 26.58 -32.03
CA LYS A 247 11.08 27.22 -30.76
C LYS A 247 11.10 26.23 -29.62
N ILE A 248 11.39 26.72 -28.42
CA ILE A 248 11.25 25.95 -27.18
C ILE A 248 9.93 26.35 -26.54
N LEU A 249 8.99 25.41 -26.48
CA LEU A 249 7.68 25.62 -25.87
C LEU A 249 7.69 25.27 -24.38
N VAL A 250 8.43 24.23 -24.00
CA VAL A 250 8.68 23.89 -22.59
C VAL A 250 10.18 23.79 -22.39
N PRO A 251 10.77 24.61 -21.50
CA PRO A 251 12.20 24.57 -21.23
C PRO A 251 12.61 23.22 -20.63
N LEU A 252 13.90 22.92 -20.66
CA LEU A 252 14.46 21.70 -20.09
C LEU A 252 14.02 21.54 -18.62
N LYS A 253 13.40 20.40 -18.33
CA LYS A 253 12.93 20.01 -17.01
C LYS A 253 13.43 18.61 -16.67
N THR A 254 13.71 18.39 -15.39
CA THR A 254 14.08 17.06 -14.89
C THR A 254 12.84 16.31 -14.42
N ILE A 255 12.68 15.08 -14.89
CA ILE A 255 11.72 14.11 -14.37
C ILE A 255 12.46 13.24 -13.36
N SER A 256 12.15 13.45 -12.07
CA SER A 256 12.80 12.75 -10.97
C SER A 256 12.76 11.23 -11.17
N GLY A 257 13.94 10.60 -11.27
CA GLY A 257 14.10 9.16 -11.46
C GLY A 257 14.06 8.65 -12.91
N TYR A 258 13.75 9.50 -13.89
CA TYR A 258 13.56 9.06 -15.29
C TYR A 258 14.49 9.74 -16.30
N GLY A 259 14.81 11.04 -16.13
CA GLY A 259 15.65 11.76 -17.10
C GLY A 259 15.28 13.23 -17.26
N GLY A 260 15.77 13.87 -18.33
CA GLY A 260 15.42 15.23 -18.73
C GLY A 260 14.40 15.24 -19.88
N TYR A 261 13.53 16.26 -19.93
CA TYR A 261 12.63 16.48 -21.06
C TYR A 261 12.49 17.96 -21.44
N CYS A 262 12.17 18.21 -22.70
CA CYS A 262 11.91 19.53 -23.28
C CYS A 262 10.83 19.39 -24.37
N VAL A 263 10.03 20.43 -24.60
CA VAL A 263 9.09 20.46 -25.75
C VAL A 263 9.53 21.52 -26.73
N ILE A 264 9.68 21.10 -27.99
CA ILE A 264 10.12 21.93 -29.09
C ILE A 264 9.05 22.04 -30.16
N GLN A 265 9.08 23.14 -30.91
CA GLN A 265 8.32 23.33 -32.13
C GLN A 265 9.30 23.49 -33.30
N ASP A 266 9.16 22.62 -34.30
CA ASP A 266 9.88 22.73 -35.57
C ASP A 266 9.45 24.00 -36.32
N PRO A 267 10.32 24.65 -37.12
CA PRO A 267 9.96 25.81 -37.94
C PRO A 267 8.75 25.58 -38.85
N ALA A 268 8.53 24.34 -39.31
CA ALA A 268 7.39 23.96 -40.12
C ALA A 268 6.07 23.86 -39.33
N GLY A 269 6.11 24.00 -38.00
CA GLY A 269 4.94 23.99 -37.11
C GLY A 269 4.76 22.76 -36.22
N PRO A 270 5.22 21.53 -36.55
CA PRO A 270 5.07 20.37 -35.68
C PRO A 270 5.69 20.56 -34.29
N VAL A 271 5.07 19.95 -33.29
CA VAL A 271 5.55 19.98 -31.90
C VAL A 271 5.89 18.57 -31.44
N SER A 272 7.01 18.44 -30.75
CA SER A 272 7.48 17.16 -30.21
C SER A 272 8.22 17.35 -28.89
N ALA A 273 8.26 16.30 -28.08
CA ALA A 273 9.10 16.24 -26.90
C ALA A 273 10.45 15.61 -27.21
N LEU A 274 11.51 16.19 -26.67
CA LEU A 274 12.82 15.55 -26.55
C LEU A 274 12.93 14.95 -25.15
N PHE A 275 13.47 13.75 -25.06
CA PHE A 275 13.68 13.05 -23.79
C PHE A 275 15.09 12.46 -23.71
N GLU A 276 15.83 12.80 -22.66
CA GLU A 276 17.12 12.20 -22.35
C GLU A 276 16.96 11.31 -21.11
N PRO A 277 17.08 9.98 -21.25
CA PRO A 277 16.99 9.07 -20.13
C PRO A 277 18.17 9.26 -19.17
N LYS A 278 17.95 8.98 -17.89
CA LYS A 278 18.99 9.02 -16.85
C LYS A 278 19.98 7.85 -16.96
#